data_AF-E4X0K7-F1
#
_entry.id   AF-E4X0K7-F1
#
_cell.length_a   1.000
_cell.length_b   1.000
_cell.length_c   1.000
_cell.angle_alpha   90.00
_cell.angle_beta   90.00
_cell.angle_gamma   90.00
#
_symmetry.space_group_name_H-M   'P 1'
#
loop_
_entity.id
_entity.type
_entity.pdbx_description
1 polymer ?
#
loop_
_entity_poly.entity_id
_entity_poly.type
_entity_poly.pdbx_seq_one_letter_code
_entity_poly.pdbx_strand_id
1 'polypeptide(L)'
;MGQMEPRKRRCLCIALTCVLILIFILAGTLCGIFIPKLLVSSAPENVEVTSARSPIEASSTSTVASTVSSIESEQFTEAETTTSTVTTEGTTSTTTTTTTSTTTTTAFPTTTSTAPELEAGKPLLDFLELSEDALQIEYLDSMDTAQSRVHIVNITTGTWIFGDVENSWSHFLVVFVPKYREQNLDGNGFFYSTEGPADGSDMLLSIEAEFMKGLAERTGSVTALLYGNPPSPLRHSGSSLNETEEVFFGNQILALSWDYARKAVPVDPSKNVIFPILRSVLRSLDAVANIVAEKDELPVPITSFCVMSEVPFVAWLAGLDPRVKCAIPILTDLVNGTAQFERQYRSMAGWSHHWAGFGDLFDDLGSRELWEVLRHVDPIYQPWRFNHTVLMLRAGNDEASVPDATYDFFEKMNKKQKIYLRSLPNSLHEIDERFRNTIEGFYVAQRSQNKESPLPNLNWTLVATDEQNEIVVSSDRRPSRVTVWMSETQNRNKKDFRLLKLDKDGVTAQNSQYLPFKEPPHLEDISFDFARFRRQATYSQLYTYRASFELPPTGFWKAYFIELEFVGRWSSQIYTTETNVIPARLPWRGCWQFQRKKHFYDCEKKYERRFL
;
A
#
# COMPACT_ATOMS: atom_id res chain seq x y z
N MET A 1 -33.25 3.17 49.68
CA MET A 1 -32.86 3.84 48.42
C MET A 1 -33.58 5.18 48.28
N GLY A 2 -33.10 6.19 48.99
CA GLY A 2 -33.56 7.56 48.88
C GLY A 2 -32.54 8.44 49.59
N GLN A 3 -31.98 9.41 48.87
CA GLN A 3 -30.89 10.31 49.26
C GLN A 3 -29.47 9.73 49.20
N MET A 4 -28.90 9.73 47.99
CA MET A 4 -27.45 9.73 47.79
C MET A 4 -27.16 10.56 46.53
N GLU A 5 -26.20 11.48 46.60
CA GLU A 5 -25.83 12.40 45.53
C GLU A 5 -25.39 11.70 44.23
N PRO A 6 -25.61 12.31 43.05
CA PRO A 6 -25.37 11.69 41.73
C PRO A 6 -23.95 11.17 41.51
N ARG A 7 -22.93 11.81 42.10
CA ARG A 7 -21.52 11.39 41.99
C ARG A 7 -21.24 10.06 42.70
N LYS A 8 -21.88 9.78 43.84
CA LYS A 8 -21.65 8.53 44.58
C LYS A 8 -22.35 7.32 43.94
N ARG A 9 -23.42 7.53 43.16
CA ARG A 9 -24.06 6.48 42.34
C ARG A 9 -23.17 6.02 41.18
N ARG A 10 -22.42 6.95 40.54
CA ARG A 10 -21.51 6.59 39.44
C ARG A 10 -20.32 5.76 39.93
N CYS A 11 -19.71 6.11 41.07
CA CYS A 11 -18.60 5.31 41.62
C CYS A 11 -19.05 3.92 42.09
N LEU A 12 -20.26 3.78 42.65
CA LEU A 12 -20.77 2.48 43.09
C LEU A 12 -21.15 1.57 41.90
N CYS A 13 -21.68 2.12 40.80
CA CYS A 13 -21.88 1.36 39.57
C CYS A 13 -20.56 0.90 38.95
N ILE A 14 -19.54 1.77 38.89
CA ILE A 14 -18.22 1.42 38.34
C ILE A 14 -17.56 0.31 39.18
N ALA A 15 -17.65 0.39 40.51
CA ALA A 15 -17.12 -0.64 41.40
C ALA A 15 -17.83 -1.99 41.23
N LEU A 16 -19.16 -2.02 41.06
CA LEU A 16 -19.89 -3.26 40.80
C LEU A 16 -19.58 -3.85 39.41
N THR A 17 -19.39 -3.02 38.38
CA THR A 17 -19.03 -3.47 37.04
C THR A 17 -17.62 -4.06 37.00
N CYS A 18 -16.65 -3.46 37.71
CA CYS A 18 -15.30 -4.01 37.82
C CYS A 18 -15.27 -5.37 38.55
N VAL A 19 -16.09 -5.55 39.59
CA VAL A 19 -16.20 -6.84 40.31
C VAL A 19 -16.85 -7.91 39.43
N LEU A 20 -17.85 -7.57 38.62
CA LEU A 20 -18.46 -8.49 37.66
C LEU A 20 -17.51 -8.91 36.53
N ILE A 21 -16.67 -7.99 36.03
CA ILE A 21 -15.66 -8.29 35.01
C ILE A 21 -14.57 -9.22 35.58
N LEU A 22 -14.13 -9.01 36.82
CA LEU A 22 -13.17 -9.90 37.49
C LEU A 22 -13.73 -11.31 37.70
N ILE A 23 -15.02 -11.44 38.01
CA ILE A 23 -15.70 -12.75 38.15
C ILE A 23 -15.78 -13.48 36.80
N PHE A 24 -16.01 -12.76 35.69
CA PHE A 24 -16.02 -13.34 34.34
C PHE A 24 -14.64 -13.79 33.86
N ILE A 25 -13.57 -13.05 34.19
CA ILE A 25 -12.19 -13.40 33.84
C ILE A 25 -11.72 -14.65 34.61
N LEU A 26 -12.10 -14.76 35.89
CA LEU A 26 -11.81 -15.94 36.72
C LEU A 26 -12.62 -17.18 36.32
N ALA A 27 -13.82 -17.01 35.77
CA ALA A 27 -14.63 -18.12 35.25
C ALA A 27 -14.14 -18.64 33.89
N GLY A 28 -13.56 -17.78 33.05
CA GLY A 28 -12.98 -18.15 31.74
C GLY A 28 -11.68 -18.96 31.84
N THR A 29 -10.93 -18.82 32.92
CA THR A 29 -9.67 -19.55 33.15
C THR A 29 -9.85 -20.96 33.70
N LEU A 30 -11.07 -21.34 34.10
CA LEU A 30 -11.39 -22.67 34.67
C LEU A 30 -12.07 -23.64 33.69
N CYS A 31 -12.32 -23.24 32.43
CA CYS A 31 -12.98 -24.06 31.43
C CYS A 31 -12.06 -24.33 30.22
N GLY A 32 -10.89 -24.91 30.50
CA GLY A 32 -9.92 -25.34 29.50
C GLY A 32 -9.59 -26.82 29.64
N ILE A 33 -10.57 -27.73 29.52
CA ILE A 33 -10.29 -29.17 29.43
C ILE A 33 -11.32 -29.87 28.51
N PHE A 34 -10.79 -30.66 27.57
CA PHE A 34 -11.43 -31.65 26.67
C PHE A 34 -12.15 -31.13 25.41
N ILE A 35 -11.55 -31.40 24.23
CA ILE A 35 -12.10 -32.26 23.15
C ILE A 35 -10.93 -32.64 22.19
N PRO A 36 -10.88 -33.87 21.63
CA PRO A 36 -9.63 -34.52 21.24
C PRO A 36 -9.27 -34.44 19.75
N LYS A 37 -7.95 -34.49 19.50
CA LYS A 37 -7.31 -34.72 18.20
C LYS A 37 -7.75 -36.05 17.60
N LEU A 38 -8.26 -36.02 16.36
CA LEU A 38 -8.45 -37.21 15.53
C LEU A 38 -7.17 -37.50 14.73
N LEU A 39 -6.67 -38.72 14.95
CA LEU A 39 -5.57 -39.38 14.25
C LEU A 39 -5.96 -39.73 12.80
N VAL A 40 -5.04 -39.51 11.85
CA VAL A 40 -4.95 -40.32 10.63
C VAL A 40 -3.49 -40.77 10.42
N SER A 41 -3.33 -42.08 10.60
CA SER A 41 -2.32 -43.05 10.19
C SER A 41 -1.21 -42.67 9.19
N SER A 42 0.01 -43.10 9.55
CA SER A 42 1.18 -43.52 8.76
C SER A 42 0.84 -44.38 7.51
N ALA A 43 1.68 -44.55 6.48
CA ALA A 43 3.04 -45.14 6.48
C ALA A 43 3.70 -45.04 5.05
N PRO A 44 4.91 -45.60 4.76
CA PRO A 44 6.02 -44.88 4.11
C PRO A 44 6.47 -45.47 2.75
N GLU A 45 7.40 -44.81 2.04
CA GLU A 45 8.36 -45.53 1.18
C GLU A 45 9.66 -44.76 0.94
N ASN A 46 10.76 -45.49 1.12
CA ASN A 46 12.15 -45.10 0.88
C ASN A 46 12.47 -45.15 -0.61
N VAL A 47 13.23 -44.18 -1.13
CA VAL A 47 14.19 -44.44 -2.23
C VAL A 47 15.41 -43.54 -2.04
N GLU A 48 16.54 -44.16 -1.67
CA GLU A 48 17.89 -43.65 -1.92
C GLU A 48 18.19 -43.74 -3.43
N VAL A 49 18.71 -42.67 -4.04
CA VAL A 49 19.61 -42.82 -5.19
C VAL A 49 20.78 -41.85 -5.04
N THR A 50 21.96 -42.47 -5.07
CA THR A 50 23.31 -41.96 -5.00
C THR A 50 23.76 -41.17 -6.23
N SER A 51 24.61 -40.18 -5.96
CA SER A 51 25.71 -39.58 -6.75
C SER A 51 25.91 -39.96 -8.23
N ALA A 52 26.12 -38.93 -9.07
CA ALA A 52 27.24 -38.90 -10.00
C ALA A 52 27.62 -37.45 -10.33
N ARG A 53 28.90 -37.14 -10.13
CA ARG A 53 29.61 -35.89 -10.43
C ARG A 53 30.33 -36.05 -11.77
N SER A 54 30.69 -34.92 -12.36
CA SER A 54 31.85 -34.65 -13.26
C SER A 54 31.47 -34.09 -14.65
N PRO A 55 32.41 -33.44 -15.38
CA PRO A 55 32.49 -31.98 -15.51
C PRO A 55 32.45 -31.55 -17.00
N ILE A 56 32.60 -30.26 -17.32
CA ILE A 56 33.44 -29.70 -18.42
C ILE A 56 33.04 -28.25 -18.79
N GLU A 57 34.02 -27.36 -18.60
CA GLU A 57 34.52 -26.22 -19.41
C GLU A 57 33.61 -25.14 -20.03
N ALA A 58 33.80 -23.93 -19.50
CA ALA A 58 34.42 -22.74 -20.13
C ALA A 58 34.07 -22.26 -21.56
N SER A 59 33.80 -20.94 -21.56
CA SER A 59 34.07 -19.91 -22.60
C SER A 59 33.03 -19.71 -23.70
N SER A 60 32.45 -18.50 -23.77
CA SER A 60 32.92 -17.46 -24.69
C SER A 60 32.12 -16.17 -24.48
N THR A 61 32.86 -15.07 -24.42
CA THR A 61 32.41 -13.68 -24.49
C THR A 61 31.92 -13.32 -25.89
N SER A 62 30.81 -12.58 -26.01
CA SER A 62 30.61 -11.69 -27.16
C SER A 62 29.79 -10.45 -26.80
N THR A 63 30.47 -9.31 -26.87
CA THR A 63 29.95 -7.95 -26.88
C THR A 63 29.25 -7.68 -28.22
N VAL A 64 28.02 -7.14 -28.23
CA VAL A 64 27.48 -6.41 -29.40
C VAL A 64 26.68 -5.20 -28.94
N ALA A 65 27.02 -4.07 -29.57
CA ALA A 65 26.55 -2.73 -29.30
C ALA A 65 25.16 -2.42 -29.90
N SER A 66 24.62 -1.33 -29.37
CA SER A 66 23.43 -0.58 -29.74
C SER A 66 23.17 -0.36 -31.24
N THR A 67 21.90 -0.39 -31.64
CA THR A 67 21.38 0.51 -32.69
C THR A 67 19.88 0.73 -32.48
N VAL A 68 19.50 2.00 -32.34
CA VAL A 68 18.12 2.50 -32.29
C VAL A 68 17.77 2.98 -33.69
N SER A 69 16.66 2.51 -34.26
CA SER A 69 16.10 3.05 -35.51
C SER A 69 14.69 3.58 -35.27
N SER A 70 14.54 4.89 -35.51
CA SER A 70 13.28 5.63 -35.58
C SER A 70 12.47 5.25 -36.82
N ILE A 71 11.15 5.08 -36.67
CA ILE A 71 10.20 4.87 -37.76
C ILE A 71 9.47 6.19 -38.04
N GLU A 72 9.58 6.69 -39.26
CA GLU A 72 8.79 7.81 -39.81
C GLU A 72 7.43 7.30 -40.34
N SER A 73 6.38 8.12 -40.22
CA SER A 73 5.02 7.84 -40.70
C SER A 73 4.70 8.63 -41.98
N GLU A 74 4.30 7.96 -43.06
CA GLU A 74 3.79 8.57 -44.29
C GLU A 74 2.26 8.85 -44.23
N GLN A 75 1.81 9.95 -44.84
CA GLN A 75 0.40 10.35 -44.98
C GLN A 75 -0.10 10.13 -46.43
N PHE A 76 -1.33 9.65 -46.59
CA PHE A 76 -2.07 9.59 -47.86
C PHE A 76 -3.20 10.64 -47.90
N THR A 77 -3.46 11.22 -49.08
CA THR A 77 -4.58 12.15 -49.34
C THR A 77 -5.43 11.63 -50.50
N GLU A 78 -6.75 11.70 -50.38
CA GLU A 78 -7.72 11.31 -51.41
C GLU A 78 -8.74 12.46 -51.60
N ALA A 79 -9.16 12.72 -52.84
CA ALA A 79 -10.08 13.81 -53.17
C ALA A 79 -11.25 13.31 -54.02
N GLU A 80 -12.48 13.63 -53.62
CA GLU A 80 -13.69 13.38 -54.41
C GLU A 80 -14.24 14.68 -55.04
N THR A 81 -14.73 14.58 -56.27
CA THR A 81 -15.33 15.70 -57.01
C THR A 81 -16.76 15.37 -57.39
N THR A 82 -17.70 16.29 -57.16
CA THR A 82 -19.10 16.14 -57.60
C THR A 82 -19.56 17.39 -58.36
N THR A 83 -20.27 17.18 -59.46
CA THR A 83 -20.78 18.24 -60.34
C THR A 83 -22.30 18.19 -60.39
N SER A 84 -22.96 19.35 -60.37
CA SER A 84 -24.42 19.46 -60.54
C SER A 84 -24.76 20.65 -61.43
N THR A 85 -25.77 20.46 -62.30
CA THR A 85 -26.19 21.45 -63.31
C THR A 85 -27.68 21.72 -63.14
N VAL A 86 -28.07 23.00 -63.13
CA VAL A 86 -29.48 23.42 -63.08
C VAL A 86 -29.74 24.40 -64.22
N THR A 87 -30.88 24.25 -64.90
CA THR A 87 -31.26 25.07 -66.05
C THR A 87 -32.63 25.68 -65.84
N THR A 88 -32.73 27.00 -65.93
CA THR A 88 -34.01 27.72 -66.05
C THR A 88 -33.88 28.85 -67.07
N GLU A 89 -34.98 29.09 -67.78
CA GLU A 89 -35.14 29.90 -69.00
C GLU A 89 -34.01 30.88 -69.32
N GLY A 90 -33.28 30.54 -70.40
CA GLY A 90 -32.42 31.46 -71.12
C GLY A 90 -30.96 31.55 -70.67
N THR A 91 -30.56 30.98 -69.53
CA THR A 91 -29.14 30.97 -69.12
C THR A 91 -28.76 29.66 -68.41
N THR A 92 -27.71 28.98 -68.89
CA THR A 92 -27.16 27.78 -68.24
C THR A 92 -25.99 28.18 -67.36
N SER A 93 -26.05 27.90 -66.06
CA SER A 93 -24.87 27.97 -65.18
C SER A 93 -24.49 26.57 -64.71
N THR A 94 -23.21 26.24 -64.83
CA THR A 94 -22.63 25.00 -64.31
C THR A 94 -21.77 25.36 -63.12
N THR A 95 -22.07 24.78 -61.96
CA THR A 95 -21.28 24.97 -60.74
C THR A 95 -20.59 23.66 -60.41
N THR A 96 -19.27 23.64 -60.53
CA THR A 96 -18.44 22.53 -60.06
C THR A 96 -17.97 22.87 -58.65
N THR A 97 -18.29 22.01 -57.68
CA THR A 97 -17.83 22.17 -56.30
C THR A 97 -16.82 21.07 -56.00
N THR A 98 -15.54 21.43 -55.90
CA THR A 98 -14.49 20.53 -55.41
C THR A 98 -14.38 20.74 -53.90
N THR A 99 -14.80 19.77 -53.12
CA THR A 99 -14.64 19.81 -51.66
C THR A 99 -13.31 19.17 -51.30
N THR A 100 -12.26 19.96 -51.19
CA THR A 100 -11.01 19.49 -50.60
C THR A 100 -11.18 19.50 -49.08
N SER A 101 -11.37 18.34 -48.46
CA SER A 101 -11.25 18.20 -47.01
C SER A 101 -9.77 18.26 -46.64
N THR A 102 -9.22 19.46 -46.54
CA THR A 102 -7.93 19.65 -45.90
C THR A 102 -8.15 19.46 -44.41
N THR A 103 -7.75 18.32 -43.86
CA THR A 103 -7.60 18.16 -42.42
C THR A 103 -6.44 19.06 -42.02
N THR A 104 -6.72 20.34 -41.79
CA THR A 104 -5.77 21.25 -41.16
C THR A 104 -5.58 20.73 -39.76
N THR A 105 -4.57 19.86 -39.59
CA THR A 105 -3.99 19.60 -38.29
C THR A 105 -3.35 20.93 -37.91
N THR A 106 -4.11 21.79 -37.24
CA THR A 106 -3.53 22.85 -36.43
C THR A 106 -2.65 22.12 -35.44
N ALA A 107 -1.37 22.01 -35.77
CA ALA A 107 -0.33 21.75 -34.81
C ALA A 107 -0.40 22.93 -33.83
N PHE A 108 -1.25 22.78 -32.82
CA PHE A 108 -1.05 23.48 -31.58
C PHE A 108 0.39 23.18 -31.20
N PRO A 109 1.23 24.21 -30.92
CA PRO A 109 2.46 23.92 -30.21
C PRO A 109 2.00 23.16 -28.98
N THR A 110 2.30 21.87 -28.96
CA THR A 110 2.24 21.10 -27.74
C THR A 110 3.40 21.68 -26.96
N THR A 111 3.15 22.81 -26.29
CA THR A 111 3.82 23.04 -25.03
C THR A 111 3.32 21.90 -24.17
N THR A 112 4.05 20.80 -24.27
CA THR A 112 4.27 19.84 -23.22
C THR A 112 4.87 20.67 -22.08
N SER A 113 4.04 21.47 -21.42
CA SER A 113 4.22 21.68 -20.00
C SER A 113 3.85 20.32 -19.43
N THR A 114 4.81 19.39 -19.46
CA THR A 114 5.04 18.52 -18.31
C THR A 114 4.70 19.36 -17.08
N ALA A 115 3.75 18.91 -16.26
CA ALA A 115 3.72 19.39 -14.88
C ALA A 115 5.18 19.35 -14.41
N PRO A 116 5.77 20.46 -13.95
CA PRO A 116 7.21 20.57 -13.85
C PRO A 116 7.71 19.38 -13.02
N GLU A 117 8.41 18.46 -13.70
CA GLU A 117 8.92 17.20 -13.15
C GLU A 117 9.86 17.48 -11.96
N LEU A 118 10.32 18.74 -11.84
CA LEU A 118 11.10 19.27 -10.73
C LEU A 118 10.30 19.82 -9.53
N GLU A 119 8.99 20.11 -9.61
CA GLU A 119 8.26 20.80 -8.52
C GLU A 119 7.56 19.85 -7.55
N ALA A 120 7.09 18.68 -8.00
CA ALA A 120 6.45 17.70 -7.11
C ALA A 120 7.51 17.05 -6.20
N GLY A 121 7.21 16.97 -4.91
CA GLY A 121 8.14 16.45 -3.90
C GLY A 121 9.32 17.36 -3.54
N LYS A 122 9.57 18.48 -4.24
CA LYS A 122 10.74 19.34 -3.95
C LYS A 122 10.79 19.85 -2.49
N PRO A 123 9.73 20.46 -1.94
CA PRO A 123 9.68 20.81 -0.51
C PRO A 123 10.04 19.66 0.44
N LEU A 124 9.61 18.43 0.14
CA LEU A 124 9.97 17.26 0.94
C LEU A 124 11.47 16.99 0.86
N LEU A 125 12.06 17.03 -0.34
CA LEU A 125 13.50 16.81 -0.52
C LEU A 125 14.33 17.90 0.18
N ASP A 126 13.94 19.16 0.00
CA ASP A 126 14.61 20.29 0.65
C ASP A 126 14.56 20.16 2.18
N PHE A 127 13.43 19.68 2.73
CA PHE A 127 13.30 19.39 4.16
C PHE A 127 14.22 18.25 4.63
N LEU A 128 14.38 17.18 3.84
CA LEU A 128 15.23 16.05 4.19
C LEU A 128 16.74 16.41 4.17
N GLU A 129 17.14 17.43 3.42
CA GLU A 129 18.51 17.90 3.29
C GLU A 129 18.98 18.85 4.42
N LEU A 130 18.06 19.31 5.29
CA LEU A 130 18.40 20.23 6.38
C LEU A 130 19.44 19.63 7.33
N SER A 131 20.58 20.32 7.44
CA SER A 131 21.75 19.85 8.22
C SER A 131 21.65 20.11 9.73
N GLU A 132 20.73 20.98 10.14
CA GLU A 132 20.49 21.29 11.57
C GLU A 132 19.83 20.11 12.30
N ASP A 133 19.27 19.15 11.56
CA ASP A 133 18.67 17.91 12.06
C ASP A 133 19.68 16.75 12.13
N ALA A 134 20.85 17.01 12.72
CA ALA A 134 21.88 15.98 12.87
C ALA A 134 21.35 14.80 13.72
N LEU A 135 21.50 13.59 13.20
CA LEU A 135 21.15 12.36 13.90
C LEU A 135 21.95 12.24 15.21
N GLN A 136 21.26 12.11 16.32
CA GLN A 136 21.84 11.81 17.63
C GLN A 136 21.43 10.38 18.03
N ILE A 137 22.37 9.62 18.58
CA ILE A 137 22.15 8.25 19.04
C ILE A 137 22.56 8.17 20.51
N GLU A 138 21.60 7.87 21.37
CA GLU A 138 21.79 7.58 22.78
C GLU A 138 21.59 6.08 23.01
N TYR A 139 22.65 5.40 23.44
CA TYR A 139 22.58 3.97 23.75
C TYR A 139 21.92 3.75 25.10
N LEU A 140 20.77 3.07 25.11
CA LEU A 140 20.02 2.80 26.34
C LEU A 140 20.41 1.45 26.95
N ASP A 141 20.38 0.40 26.13
CA ASP A 141 20.66 -0.97 26.58
C ASP A 141 21.17 -1.86 25.43
N SER A 142 21.82 -2.96 25.79
CA SER A 142 22.20 -4.02 24.87
C SER A 142 22.14 -5.37 25.58
N MET A 143 21.56 -6.37 24.92
CA MET A 143 21.39 -7.70 25.49
C MET A 143 21.68 -8.81 24.48
N ASP A 144 22.29 -9.88 24.98
CA ASP A 144 22.54 -11.10 24.23
C ASP A 144 21.40 -12.11 24.49
N THR A 145 20.72 -12.53 23.42
CA THR A 145 19.79 -13.66 23.45
C THR A 145 20.49 -14.92 22.91
N ALA A 146 19.79 -16.06 22.90
CA ALA A 146 20.34 -17.30 22.33
C ALA A 146 20.70 -17.16 20.84
N GLN A 147 19.94 -16.39 20.07
CA GLN A 147 20.06 -16.34 18.60
C GLN A 147 20.39 -14.95 18.04
N SER A 148 20.23 -13.88 18.82
CA SER A 148 20.50 -12.50 18.39
C SER A 148 21.13 -11.67 19.51
N ARG A 149 21.93 -10.67 19.15
CA ARG A 149 22.20 -9.52 20.01
C ARG A 149 21.16 -8.44 19.72
N VAL A 150 20.67 -7.77 20.75
CA VAL A 150 19.65 -6.74 20.65
C VAL A 150 20.23 -5.44 21.19
N HIS A 151 20.16 -4.37 20.40
CA HIS A 151 20.51 -3.01 20.85
C HIS A 151 19.24 -2.18 20.96
N ILE A 152 19.10 -1.46 22.06
CA ILE A 152 18.02 -0.53 22.29
C ILE A 152 18.65 0.86 22.39
N VAL A 153 18.27 1.75 21.49
CA VAL A 153 18.77 3.12 21.45
C VAL A 153 17.62 4.10 21.38
N ASN A 154 17.83 5.27 21.93
CA ASN A 154 17.02 6.45 21.66
C ASN A 154 17.72 7.24 20.56
N ILE A 155 16.99 7.60 19.51
CA ILE A 155 17.50 8.45 18.44
C ILE A 155 16.74 9.76 18.39
N THR A 156 17.45 10.86 18.18
CA THR A 156 16.83 12.15 17.85
C THR A 156 17.18 12.48 16.42
N THR A 157 16.15 12.72 15.61
CA THR A 157 16.25 12.87 14.16
C THR A 157 15.99 14.30 13.67
N GLY A 158 15.92 15.24 14.62
CA GLY A 158 15.71 16.67 14.38
C GLY A 158 14.62 17.26 15.27
N THR A 159 14.11 18.42 14.89
CA THR A 159 12.90 19.03 15.47
C THR A 159 11.83 19.20 14.40
N TRP A 160 10.58 19.42 14.84
CA TRP A 160 9.51 19.79 13.93
C TRP A 160 8.47 20.67 14.64
N ILE A 161 7.93 21.65 13.92
CA ILE A 161 6.96 22.61 14.45
C ILE A 161 5.55 22.05 14.21
N PHE A 162 4.81 21.83 15.29
CA PHE A 162 3.40 21.45 15.26
C PHE A 162 2.53 22.57 15.83
N GLY A 163 1.70 23.18 14.97
CA GLY A 163 1.07 24.45 15.29
C GLY A 163 2.13 25.55 15.43
N ASP A 164 2.33 25.99 16.67
CA ASP A 164 3.31 27.02 17.04
C ASP A 164 4.38 26.50 18.03
N VAL A 165 4.43 25.18 18.25
CA VAL A 165 5.33 24.54 19.22
C VAL A 165 6.38 23.71 18.50
N GLU A 166 7.65 23.98 18.77
CA GLU A 166 8.75 23.13 18.35
C GLU A 166 8.82 21.87 19.23
N ASN A 167 8.74 20.70 18.60
CA ASN A 167 8.81 19.40 19.25
C ASN A 167 10.13 18.70 18.87
N SER A 168 10.79 18.08 19.85
CA SER A 168 11.91 17.17 19.58
C SER A 168 11.39 15.92 18.87
N TRP A 169 12.11 15.48 17.84
CA TRP A 169 11.73 14.32 17.04
C TRP A 169 12.55 13.09 17.43
N SER A 170 12.22 12.55 18.59
CA SER A 170 12.94 11.45 19.25
C SER A 170 12.16 10.14 19.20
N HIS A 171 12.86 9.02 19.07
CA HIS A 171 12.27 7.71 18.83
C HIS A 171 13.08 6.61 19.50
N PHE A 172 12.42 5.52 19.86
CA PHE A 172 13.12 4.30 20.25
C PHE A 172 13.38 3.42 19.03
N LEU A 173 14.63 2.99 18.88
CA LEU A 173 15.07 2.08 17.83
C LEU A 173 15.62 0.81 18.47
N VAL A 174 15.02 -0.33 18.10
CA VAL A 174 15.47 -1.66 18.52
C VAL A 174 16.12 -2.36 17.33
N VAL A 175 17.39 -2.73 17.46
CA VAL A 175 18.17 -3.39 16.40
C VAL A 175 18.46 -4.83 16.80
N PHE A 176 17.94 -5.78 16.04
CA PHE A 176 18.19 -7.21 16.21
C PHE A 176 19.29 -7.66 15.25
N VAL A 177 20.42 -8.04 15.82
CA VAL A 177 21.61 -8.51 15.10
C VAL A 177 21.70 -10.03 15.28
N PRO A 178 21.38 -10.85 14.27
CA PRO A 178 21.37 -12.29 14.43
C PRO A 178 22.79 -12.86 14.56
N LYS A 179 22.92 -13.93 15.34
CA LYS A 179 24.16 -14.70 15.50
C LYS A 179 24.36 -15.67 14.33
N TYR A 180 23.26 -16.20 13.81
CA TYR A 180 23.25 -16.96 12.56
C TYR A 180 23.29 -16.00 11.34
N ARG A 181 23.90 -16.46 10.25
CA ARG A 181 24.05 -15.70 9.00
C ARG A 181 23.71 -16.58 7.80
N GLU A 182 22.77 -16.12 6.98
CA GLU A 182 22.54 -16.66 5.64
C GLU A 182 23.36 -15.84 4.64
N GLN A 183 24.39 -16.45 4.06
CA GLN A 183 25.33 -15.78 3.15
C GLN A 183 24.63 -15.10 1.97
N ASN A 184 23.52 -15.68 1.48
CA ASN A 184 22.76 -15.12 0.37
C ASN A 184 21.98 -13.84 0.72
N LEU A 185 21.82 -13.52 2.01
CA LEU A 185 21.14 -12.33 2.51
C LEU A 185 22.09 -11.35 3.21
N ASP A 186 23.40 -11.61 3.24
CA ASP A 186 24.38 -10.70 3.82
C ASP A 186 24.34 -9.32 3.15
N GLY A 187 24.58 -8.27 3.95
CA GLY A 187 24.52 -6.87 3.54
C GLY A 187 23.09 -6.31 3.36
N ASN A 188 22.06 -7.11 3.65
CA ASN A 188 20.65 -6.67 3.65
C ASN A 188 20.12 -6.50 5.06
N GLY A 189 19.36 -5.42 5.28
CA GLY A 189 18.56 -5.18 6.47
C GLY A 189 17.06 -5.23 6.18
N PHE A 190 16.27 -5.47 7.22
CA PHE A 190 14.83 -5.24 7.22
C PHE A 190 14.48 -4.18 8.25
N PHE A 191 13.74 -3.16 7.86
CA PHE A 191 13.40 -2.03 8.71
C PHE A 191 11.89 -1.90 8.81
N TYR A 192 11.37 -1.70 10.02
CA TYR A 192 9.95 -1.47 10.26
C TYR A 192 9.75 -0.20 11.09
N SER A 193 8.96 0.74 10.56
CA SER A 193 8.48 1.93 11.26
C SER A 193 7.03 1.76 11.70
N THR A 194 6.75 2.01 12.97
CA THR A 194 5.40 1.88 13.56
C THR A 194 5.14 3.01 14.56
N GLU A 195 3.86 3.29 14.84
CA GLU A 195 3.48 4.15 15.96
C GLU A 195 3.92 3.51 17.29
N GLY A 196 3.51 2.26 17.55
CA GLY A 196 3.92 1.44 18.71
C GLY A 196 4.02 2.16 20.08
N PRO A 197 4.75 1.60 21.06
CA PRO A 197 5.00 2.26 22.34
C PRO A 197 5.97 3.44 22.20
N ALA A 198 5.41 4.64 22.02
CA ALA A 198 6.19 5.89 21.93
C ALA A 198 6.84 6.31 23.27
N ASP A 199 6.41 5.75 24.39
CA ASP A 199 6.97 6.00 25.72
C ASP A 199 8.11 5.03 26.12
N GLY A 200 8.45 4.08 25.24
CA GLY A 200 9.48 3.08 25.46
C GLY A 200 9.07 1.94 26.40
N SER A 201 7.82 1.89 26.83
CA SER A 201 7.31 0.78 27.64
C SER A 201 7.13 -0.49 26.81
N ASP A 202 7.46 -1.65 27.39
CA ASP A 202 7.19 -2.98 26.83
C ASP A 202 7.64 -3.21 25.37
N MET A 203 8.66 -2.46 24.90
CA MET A 203 9.12 -2.48 23.51
C MET A 203 9.51 -3.87 22.98
N LEU A 204 9.99 -4.76 23.85
CA LEU A 204 10.40 -6.12 23.49
C LEU A 204 9.26 -7.15 23.62
N LEU A 205 8.12 -6.77 24.19
CA LEU A 205 6.95 -7.63 24.40
C LEU A 205 5.87 -7.41 23.34
N SER A 206 6.04 -6.43 22.46
CA SER A 206 5.11 -6.15 21.37
C SER A 206 5.14 -7.24 20.29
N ILE A 207 4.04 -7.33 19.54
CA ILE A 207 3.92 -8.27 18.42
C ILE A 207 4.87 -7.91 17.27
N GLU A 208 5.18 -6.62 17.13
CA GLU A 208 6.13 -6.08 16.16
C GLU A 208 7.56 -6.51 16.50
N ALA A 209 7.97 -6.41 17.77
CA ALA A 209 9.29 -6.86 18.21
C ALA A 209 9.45 -8.37 18.08
N GLU A 210 8.41 -9.15 18.42
CA GLU A 210 8.42 -10.60 18.22
C GLU A 210 8.60 -10.94 16.74
N PHE A 211 7.86 -10.26 15.85
CA PHE A 211 7.98 -10.45 14.41
C PHE A 211 9.39 -10.10 13.91
N MET A 212 9.92 -8.94 14.27
CA MET A 212 11.23 -8.47 13.81
C MET A 212 12.35 -9.37 14.31
N LYS A 213 12.33 -9.75 15.60
CA LYS A 213 13.25 -10.73 16.16
C LYS A 213 13.18 -12.06 15.40
N GLY A 214 11.98 -12.60 15.20
CA GLY A 214 11.80 -13.86 14.49
C GLY A 214 12.30 -13.81 13.04
N LEU A 215 12.08 -12.68 12.35
CA LEU A 215 12.61 -12.47 11.01
C LEU A 215 14.14 -12.43 11.01
N ALA A 216 14.78 -11.73 11.97
CA ALA A 216 16.23 -11.70 12.10
C ALA A 216 16.81 -13.12 12.31
N GLU A 217 16.22 -13.86 13.24
CA GLU A 217 16.69 -15.20 13.64
C GLU A 217 16.55 -16.22 12.50
N ARG A 218 15.45 -16.17 11.74
CA ARG A 218 15.22 -17.11 10.61
C ARG A 218 16.03 -16.75 9.37
N THR A 219 16.20 -15.47 9.09
CA THR A 219 16.83 -15.00 7.85
C THR A 219 18.33 -14.75 7.98
N GLY A 220 18.85 -14.59 9.19
CA GLY A 220 20.22 -14.16 9.41
C GLY A 220 20.51 -12.71 9.00
N SER A 221 19.47 -11.93 8.65
CA SER A 221 19.56 -10.51 8.33
C SER A 221 19.39 -9.64 9.57
N VAL A 222 20.05 -8.48 9.59
CA VAL A 222 19.79 -7.49 10.64
C VAL A 222 18.39 -6.93 10.44
N THR A 223 17.61 -6.87 11.51
CA THR A 223 16.29 -6.23 11.48
C THR A 223 16.26 -5.09 12.48
N ALA A 224 15.51 -4.04 12.18
CA ALA A 224 15.41 -2.88 13.05
C ALA A 224 13.97 -2.35 13.11
N LEU A 225 13.51 -2.06 14.31
CA LEU A 225 12.16 -1.60 14.62
C LEU A 225 12.22 -0.20 15.22
N LEU A 226 11.59 0.76 14.53
CA LEU A 226 11.46 2.15 14.97
C LEU A 226 10.07 2.35 15.55
N TYR A 227 10.03 2.67 16.85
CA TYR A 227 8.80 3.02 17.58
C TYR A 227 8.60 4.52 17.68
N GLY A 228 7.34 4.90 17.89
CA GLY A 228 6.93 6.28 18.10
C GLY A 228 7.18 7.11 16.86
N ASN A 229 6.80 6.65 15.67
CA ASN A 229 6.93 7.45 14.44
C ASN A 229 5.57 7.68 13.76
N PRO A 230 4.87 8.80 14.04
CA PRO A 230 5.37 10.00 14.74
C PRO A 230 5.48 9.84 16.27
N PRO A 231 6.35 10.63 16.93
CA PRO A 231 6.46 10.57 18.38
C PRO A 231 5.17 11.08 18.98
N SER A 232 4.67 10.38 19.99
CA SER A 232 3.42 10.73 20.63
C SER A 232 3.56 10.66 22.16
N PRO A 233 2.93 11.58 22.90
CA PRO A 233 2.09 12.67 22.40
C PRO A 233 2.85 13.88 21.83
N LEU A 234 2.28 14.54 20.81
CA LEU A 234 2.79 15.84 20.33
C LEU A 234 2.09 17.01 21.02
N ARG A 235 2.86 18.07 21.30
CA ARG A 235 2.35 19.30 21.93
C ARG A 235 1.89 20.30 20.87
N HIS A 236 0.75 20.95 21.11
CA HIS A 236 0.17 22.01 20.29
C HIS A 236 0.06 23.36 21.07
N SER A 237 -0.15 24.47 20.35
CA SER A 237 -0.09 25.88 20.80
C SER A 237 -0.57 26.18 22.23
N GLY A 238 0.10 27.12 22.94
CA GLY A 238 -0.45 27.80 24.12
C GLY A 238 -0.43 27.06 25.47
N SER A 239 0.08 25.83 25.54
CA SER A 239 0.18 25.09 26.80
C SER A 239 1.44 25.46 27.59
N SER A 240 1.28 26.32 28.60
CA SER A 240 2.19 26.30 29.75
C SER A 240 1.99 24.97 30.49
N LEU A 241 3.04 24.40 31.09
CA LEU A 241 3.08 23.07 31.76
C LEU A 241 1.99 22.79 32.82
N ASN A 242 1.09 23.75 33.09
CA ASN A 242 0.09 23.73 34.14
C ASN A 242 -1.37 23.87 33.64
N GLU A 243 -1.62 24.01 32.33
CA GLU A 243 -2.98 23.93 31.76
C GLU A 243 -3.07 22.68 30.86
N THR A 244 -4.20 21.98 30.94
CA THR A 244 -4.49 20.70 30.27
C THR A 244 -3.97 20.69 28.82
N GLU A 245 -2.82 20.05 28.62
CA GLU A 245 -2.18 19.96 27.30
C GLU A 245 -3.14 19.27 26.31
N GLU A 246 -3.47 19.93 25.20
CA GLU A 246 -4.06 19.23 24.07
C GLU A 246 -2.97 18.38 23.42
N VAL A 247 -3.13 17.07 23.60
CA VAL A 247 -2.20 16.02 23.23
C VAL A 247 -2.86 15.20 22.12
N PHE A 248 -2.15 15.03 21.01
CA PHE A 248 -2.65 14.34 19.81
C PHE A 248 -1.91 13.02 19.55
N PHE A 249 -2.62 12.04 18.98
CA PHE A 249 -2.13 10.69 18.66
C PHE A 249 -2.54 10.27 17.24
N GLY A 250 -1.76 9.37 16.63
CA GLY A 250 -2.06 8.69 15.37
C GLY A 250 -2.71 9.55 14.29
N ASN A 251 -3.86 9.10 13.80
CA ASN A 251 -4.64 9.73 12.73
C ASN A 251 -5.02 11.20 12.98
N GLN A 252 -5.11 11.65 14.24
CA GLN A 252 -5.40 13.05 14.55
C GLN A 252 -4.24 13.98 14.19
N ILE A 253 -3.00 13.52 14.41
CA ILE A 253 -1.79 14.27 14.03
C ILE A 253 -1.76 14.45 12.51
N LEU A 254 -2.06 13.39 11.75
CA LEU A 254 -2.16 13.46 10.29
C LEU A 254 -3.19 14.50 9.85
N ALA A 255 -4.43 14.41 10.35
CA ALA A 255 -5.50 15.34 9.99
C ALA A 255 -5.14 16.80 10.31
N LEU A 256 -4.65 17.08 11.51
CA LEU A 256 -4.30 18.43 11.93
C LEU A 256 -3.11 18.99 11.16
N SER A 257 -2.08 18.17 10.90
CA SER A 257 -0.91 18.61 10.14
C SER A 257 -1.29 19.04 8.72
N TRP A 258 -2.18 18.30 8.04
CA TRP A 258 -2.66 18.66 6.71
C TRP A 258 -3.52 19.91 6.74
N ASP A 259 -4.31 20.08 7.81
CA ASP A 259 -5.14 21.25 8.02
C ASP A 259 -4.31 22.52 8.27
N TYR A 260 -3.22 22.44 9.04
CA TYR A 260 -2.29 23.55 9.22
C TYR A 260 -1.53 23.87 7.94
N ALA A 261 -1.06 22.85 7.23
CA ALA A 261 -0.32 23.02 5.98
C ALA A 261 -1.16 23.75 4.93
N ARG A 262 -2.42 23.33 4.74
CA ARG A 262 -3.32 23.92 3.73
C ARG A 262 -3.83 25.31 4.09
N LYS A 263 -3.94 25.64 5.40
CA LYS A 263 -4.44 26.95 5.88
C LYS A 263 -3.33 28.00 6.00
N ALA A 264 -2.06 27.62 5.89
CA ALA A 264 -0.96 28.58 5.86
C ALA A 264 -1.08 29.52 4.65
N VAL A 265 -0.57 30.75 4.81
CA VAL A 265 -0.59 31.78 3.76
C VAL A 265 0.84 32.31 3.52
N PRO A 266 1.53 31.91 2.43
CA PRO A 266 1.10 30.90 1.44
C PRO A 266 1.02 29.49 2.03
N VAL A 267 0.37 28.56 1.31
CA VAL A 267 0.31 27.13 1.68
C VAL A 267 1.71 26.62 1.98
N ASP A 268 1.86 25.88 3.07
CA ASP A 268 3.16 25.43 3.58
C ASP A 268 3.18 23.91 3.77
N PRO A 269 3.66 23.16 2.77
CA PRO A 269 3.75 21.70 2.84
C PRO A 269 4.69 21.17 3.92
N SER A 270 5.64 21.99 4.43
CA SER A 270 6.58 21.55 5.47
C SER A 270 5.89 21.26 6.82
N LYS A 271 4.68 21.78 7.00
CA LYS A 271 3.78 21.48 8.12
C LYS A 271 3.02 20.17 7.97
N ASN A 272 3.29 19.38 6.93
CA ASN A 272 2.77 18.02 6.80
C ASN A 272 3.63 17.05 7.62
N VAL A 273 3.04 16.33 8.58
CA VAL A 273 3.78 15.43 9.49
C VAL A 273 4.49 14.28 8.77
N ILE A 274 4.12 13.96 7.53
CA ILE A 274 4.83 12.95 6.73
C ILE A 274 6.30 13.35 6.50
N PHE A 275 6.62 14.64 6.47
CA PHE A 275 7.99 15.15 6.27
C PHE A 275 8.94 14.66 7.38
N PRO A 276 8.72 14.99 8.66
CA PRO A 276 9.58 14.51 9.73
C PRO A 276 9.47 13.00 9.94
N ILE A 277 8.30 12.37 9.71
CA ILE A 277 8.18 10.90 9.81
C ILE A 277 9.11 10.19 8.81
N LEU A 278 9.19 10.66 7.57
CA LEU A 278 10.09 10.12 6.57
C LEU A 278 11.56 10.38 6.94
N ARG A 279 11.88 11.59 7.44
CA ARG A 279 13.22 11.92 7.94
C ARG A 279 13.65 10.91 9.01
N SER A 280 12.77 10.58 9.95
CA SER A 280 13.05 9.58 11.00
C SER A 280 13.40 8.23 10.44
N VAL A 281 12.65 7.74 9.44
CA VAL A 281 12.94 6.46 8.77
C VAL A 281 14.33 6.49 8.14
N LEU A 282 14.63 7.49 7.32
CA LEU A 282 15.91 7.56 6.60
C LEU A 282 17.11 7.71 7.55
N ARG A 283 16.99 8.53 8.59
CA ARG A 283 18.02 8.67 9.63
C ARG A 283 18.18 7.42 10.48
N SER A 284 17.11 6.65 10.69
CA SER A 284 17.22 5.36 11.36
C SER A 284 18.00 4.34 10.54
N LEU A 285 17.92 4.38 9.20
CA LEU A 285 18.77 3.52 8.36
C LEU A 285 20.26 3.83 8.55
N ASP A 286 20.60 5.11 8.72
CA ASP A 286 21.96 5.54 9.08
C ASP A 286 22.36 5.00 10.47
N ALA A 287 21.46 5.15 11.47
CA ALA A 287 21.69 4.65 12.82
C ALA A 287 21.94 3.14 12.86
N VAL A 288 21.13 2.35 12.16
CA VAL A 288 21.29 0.88 12.09
C VAL A 288 22.64 0.52 11.48
N ALA A 289 23.02 1.14 10.37
CA ALA A 289 24.32 0.89 9.74
C ALA A 289 25.49 1.24 10.68
N ASN A 290 25.40 2.37 11.38
CA ASN A 290 26.43 2.83 12.31
C ASN A 290 26.55 1.91 13.54
N ILE A 291 25.44 1.59 14.21
CA ILE A 291 25.41 0.72 15.39
C ILE A 291 26.04 -0.62 15.09
N VAL A 292 25.63 -1.24 13.98
CA VAL A 292 26.12 -2.57 13.59
C VAL A 292 27.60 -2.54 13.20
N ALA A 293 28.05 -1.49 12.52
CA ALA A 293 29.46 -1.32 12.17
C ALA A 293 30.33 -1.09 13.42
N GLU A 294 29.83 -0.35 14.41
CA GLU A 294 30.55 -0.04 15.65
C GLU A 294 30.57 -1.19 16.66
N LYS A 295 29.46 -1.93 16.80
CA LYS A 295 29.24 -2.85 17.93
C LYS A 295 29.33 -4.34 17.58
N ASP A 296 29.18 -4.74 16.32
CA ASP A 296 28.98 -6.16 15.96
C ASP A 296 29.95 -6.72 14.93
N GLU A 297 30.88 -5.91 14.39
CA GLU A 297 31.92 -6.32 13.42
C GLU A 297 31.40 -7.29 12.33
N LEU A 298 30.31 -6.93 11.65
CA LEU A 298 29.78 -7.81 10.60
C LEU A 298 30.77 -7.97 9.44
N PRO A 299 30.89 -9.18 8.85
CA PRO A 299 31.77 -9.41 7.69
C PRO A 299 31.40 -8.55 6.48
N VAL A 300 30.11 -8.21 6.35
CA VAL A 300 29.56 -7.40 5.26
C VAL A 300 28.75 -6.26 5.86
N PRO A 301 29.02 -5.00 5.49
CA PRO A 301 28.24 -3.86 5.95
C PRO A 301 26.81 -3.92 5.40
N ILE A 302 25.85 -3.43 6.17
CA ILE A 302 24.47 -3.29 5.70
C ILE A 302 24.41 -2.14 4.70
N THR A 303 24.13 -2.46 3.44
CA THR A 303 24.13 -1.48 2.33
C THR A 303 22.77 -1.34 1.67
N SER A 304 21.81 -2.17 2.07
CA SER A 304 20.47 -2.17 1.49
C SER A 304 19.39 -2.58 2.47
N PHE A 305 18.20 -2.04 2.29
CA PHE A 305 17.07 -2.26 3.17
C PHE A 305 15.80 -2.61 2.41
N CYS A 306 14.97 -3.40 3.07
CA CYS A 306 13.54 -3.45 2.82
C CYS A 306 12.83 -2.68 3.95
N VAL A 307 11.97 -1.73 3.60
CA VAL A 307 11.33 -0.82 4.56
C VAL A 307 9.83 -1.09 4.61
N MET A 308 9.31 -1.35 5.80
CA MET A 308 7.90 -1.51 6.11
C MET A 308 7.40 -0.32 6.94
N SER A 309 6.17 0.14 6.70
CA SER A 309 5.54 1.20 7.51
C SER A 309 4.03 1.09 7.52
N GLU A 310 3.44 1.34 8.70
CA GLU A 310 1.99 1.50 8.90
C GLU A 310 1.43 2.78 8.25
N VAL A 311 2.32 3.73 7.92
CA VAL A 311 1.96 4.94 7.17
C VAL A 311 2.31 4.71 5.69
N PRO A 312 1.34 4.48 4.78
CA PRO A 312 1.64 3.98 3.43
C PRO A 312 2.51 4.92 2.60
N PHE A 313 2.28 6.23 2.70
CA PHE A 313 3.10 7.24 2.03
C PHE A 313 4.57 7.10 2.43
N VAL A 314 4.86 6.86 3.70
CA VAL A 314 6.21 6.78 4.23
C VAL A 314 6.94 5.54 3.70
N ALA A 315 6.29 4.37 3.68
CA ALA A 315 6.90 3.17 3.10
C ALA A 315 7.31 3.41 1.64
N TRP A 316 6.43 4.02 0.85
CA TRP A 316 6.70 4.30 -0.55
C TRP A 316 7.81 5.35 -0.73
N LEU A 317 7.73 6.44 0.02
CA LEU A 317 8.70 7.54 -0.04
C LEU A 317 10.07 7.15 0.51
N ALA A 318 10.18 6.14 1.38
CA ALA A 318 11.48 5.61 1.83
C ALA A 318 12.36 5.21 0.65
N GLY A 319 11.74 4.81 -0.47
CA GLY A 319 12.40 4.55 -1.74
C GLY A 319 13.12 5.72 -2.42
N LEU A 320 13.01 6.94 -1.88
CA LEU A 320 13.86 8.07 -2.26
C LEU A 320 15.31 7.84 -1.84
N ASP A 321 15.55 7.05 -0.79
CA ASP A 321 16.89 6.63 -0.41
C ASP A 321 17.34 5.43 -1.26
N PRO A 322 18.49 5.52 -1.97
CA PRO A 322 18.94 4.48 -2.87
C PRO A 322 19.28 3.15 -2.18
N ARG A 323 19.44 3.11 -0.85
CA ARG A 323 19.63 1.87 -0.08
C ARG A 323 18.34 1.07 0.01
N VAL A 324 17.18 1.71 -0.10
CA VAL A 324 15.88 1.04 -0.03
C VAL A 324 15.61 0.30 -1.34
N LYS A 325 15.63 -1.04 -1.30
CA LYS A 325 15.42 -1.92 -2.45
C LYS A 325 14.02 -2.50 -2.50
N CYS A 326 13.31 -2.47 -1.39
CA CYS A 326 11.90 -2.76 -1.37
C CYS A 326 11.13 -1.93 -0.32
N ALA A 327 9.87 -1.66 -0.61
CA ALA A 327 8.95 -0.95 0.27
C ALA A 327 7.70 -1.81 0.53
N ILE A 328 7.22 -1.80 1.76
CA ILE A 328 6.10 -2.61 2.22
C ILE A 328 5.11 -1.68 2.96
N PRO A 329 4.29 -0.92 2.23
CA PRO A 329 3.15 -0.25 2.83
C PRO A 329 2.16 -1.32 3.32
N ILE A 330 1.73 -1.21 4.58
CA ILE A 330 0.81 -2.16 5.19
C ILE A 330 -0.51 -1.52 5.58
N LEU A 331 -1.53 -2.37 5.73
CA LEU A 331 -2.90 -2.08 6.13
C LEU A 331 -3.70 -1.34 5.04
N THR A 332 -3.25 -0.15 4.64
CA THR A 332 -3.93 0.69 3.64
C THR A 332 -3.06 0.99 2.42
N ASP A 333 -3.71 1.13 1.26
CA ASP A 333 -3.12 1.40 -0.04
C ASP A 333 -3.17 2.88 -0.44
N LEU A 334 -3.27 3.79 0.54
CA LEU A 334 -3.45 5.22 0.33
C LEU A 334 -2.37 5.82 -0.59
N VAL A 335 -2.66 5.82 -1.90
CA VAL A 335 -1.89 6.37 -3.01
C VAL A 335 -2.90 6.97 -3.97
N ASN A 336 -2.71 8.23 -4.34
CA ASN A 336 -3.77 9.09 -4.87
C ASN A 336 -4.90 9.28 -3.86
N GLY A 337 -4.55 9.77 -2.66
CA GLY A 337 -5.45 9.89 -1.51
C GLY A 337 -6.74 10.64 -1.84
N THR A 338 -6.67 11.74 -2.61
CA THR A 338 -7.85 12.50 -3.03
C THR A 338 -8.87 11.63 -3.76
N ALA A 339 -8.42 10.84 -4.75
CA ALA A 339 -9.30 9.98 -5.52
C ALA A 339 -9.85 8.81 -4.68
N GLN A 340 -9.02 8.24 -3.81
CA GLN A 340 -9.45 7.15 -2.93
C GLN A 340 -10.50 7.61 -1.91
N PHE A 341 -10.32 8.78 -1.29
CA PHE A 341 -11.33 9.37 -0.40
C PHE A 341 -12.64 9.63 -1.15
N GLU A 342 -12.58 10.22 -2.34
CA GLU A 342 -13.78 10.41 -3.16
C GLU A 342 -14.46 9.06 -3.47
N ARG A 343 -13.69 8.05 -3.87
CA ARG A 343 -14.22 6.70 -4.14
C ARG A 343 -14.87 6.10 -2.91
N GLN A 344 -14.26 6.25 -1.73
CA GLN A 344 -14.84 5.79 -0.47
C GLN A 344 -16.20 6.45 -0.22
N TYR A 345 -16.28 7.79 -0.30
CA TYR A 345 -17.53 8.51 -0.11
C TYR A 345 -18.59 8.07 -1.11
N ARG A 346 -18.22 7.96 -2.39
CA ARG A 346 -19.14 7.57 -3.46
C ARG A 346 -19.60 6.12 -3.38
N SER A 347 -18.87 5.28 -2.66
CA SER A 347 -19.23 3.90 -2.40
C SER A 347 -20.29 3.78 -1.32
N MET A 348 -20.25 4.63 -0.29
CA MET A 348 -21.04 4.45 0.94
C MET A 348 -21.99 5.60 1.30
N ALA A 349 -21.92 6.74 0.61
CA ALA A 349 -22.49 8.04 1.01
C ALA A 349 -22.11 8.43 2.44
N GLY A 350 -20.80 8.38 2.70
CA GLY A 350 -20.21 8.72 3.98
C GLY A 350 -18.78 8.24 4.05
N TRP A 351 -18.12 8.65 5.12
CA TRP A 351 -16.74 8.32 5.44
C TRP A 351 -16.72 7.12 6.36
N SER A 352 -15.71 6.28 6.24
CA SER A 352 -15.49 5.26 7.26
C SER A 352 -15.13 5.91 8.60
N HIS A 353 -15.58 5.35 9.72
CA HIS A 353 -15.22 5.81 11.07
C HIS A 353 -13.70 5.84 11.32
N HIS A 354 -12.91 5.07 10.57
CA HIS A 354 -11.44 5.15 10.58
C HIS A 354 -10.93 6.59 10.37
N TRP A 355 -11.63 7.36 9.54
CA TRP A 355 -11.28 8.74 9.17
C TRP A 355 -11.94 9.80 10.05
N ALA A 356 -12.47 9.42 11.22
CA ALA A 356 -12.99 10.39 12.18
C ALA A 356 -11.90 11.43 12.52
N GLY A 357 -12.26 12.72 12.44
CA GLY A 357 -11.32 13.84 12.59
C GLY A 357 -10.90 14.50 11.28
N PHE A 358 -11.04 13.84 10.14
CA PHE A 358 -10.71 14.40 8.82
C PHE A 358 -11.85 15.24 8.19
N GLY A 359 -12.94 15.51 8.92
CA GLY A 359 -14.15 16.12 8.37
C GLY A 359 -13.91 17.50 7.71
N ASP A 360 -13.07 18.35 8.31
CA ASP A 360 -12.73 19.65 7.71
C ASP A 360 -11.88 19.52 6.44
N LEU A 361 -11.00 18.51 6.37
CA LEU A 361 -10.22 18.22 5.17
C LEU A 361 -11.11 17.68 4.05
N PHE A 362 -12.10 16.86 4.40
CA PHE A 362 -13.03 16.29 3.44
C PHE A 362 -13.99 17.31 2.85
N ASP A 363 -14.36 18.36 3.59
CA ASP A 363 -15.11 19.49 3.04
C ASP A 363 -14.32 20.20 1.91
N ASP A 364 -12.99 20.23 2.03
CA ASP A 364 -12.08 20.86 1.08
C ASP A 364 -11.40 19.84 0.14
N LEU A 365 -11.95 18.62 0.04
CA LEU A 365 -11.43 17.58 -0.83
C LEU A 365 -11.50 18.02 -2.31
N GLY A 366 -10.34 18.18 -2.92
CA GLY A 366 -10.20 18.69 -4.30
C GLY A 366 -9.90 20.19 -4.40
N SER A 367 -9.76 20.90 -3.29
CA SER A 367 -9.23 22.27 -3.26
C SER A 367 -7.78 22.33 -3.77
N ARG A 368 -7.36 23.51 -4.26
CA ARG A 368 -5.98 23.74 -4.68
C ARG A 368 -5.02 23.61 -3.49
N GLU A 369 -5.46 24.06 -2.32
CA GLU A 369 -4.70 24.12 -1.09
C GLU A 369 -4.40 22.70 -0.58
N LEU A 370 -5.40 21.83 -0.51
CA LEU A 370 -5.18 20.43 -0.12
C LEU A 370 -4.37 19.67 -1.18
N TRP A 371 -4.59 19.95 -2.47
CA TRP A 371 -3.76 19.40 -3.54
C TRP A 371 -2.28 19.79 -3.38
N GLU A 372 -2.01 21.05 -3.06
CA GLU A 372 -0.64 21.55 -2.82
C GLU A 372 0.02 20.84 -1.63
N VAL A 373 -0.72 20.53 -0.56
CA VAL A 373 -0.19 19.73 0.56
C VAL A 373 0.13 18.30 0.16
N LEU A 374 -0.78 17.63 -0.56
CA LEU A 374 -0.64 16.21 -0.90
C LEU A 374 0.38 15.95 -2.01
N ARG A 375 0.57 16.89 -2.96
CA ARG A 375 1.45 16.67 -4.12
C ARG A 375 2.92 16.45 -3.80
N HIS A 376 3.32 16.71 -2.55
CA HIS A 376 4.68 16.51 -2.08
C HIS A 376 4.92 15.18 -1.37
N VAL A 377 3.86 14.50 -0.94
CA VAL A 377 3.94 13.27 -0.14
C VAL A 377 3.26 12.08 -0.79
N ASP A 378 2.26 12.32 -1.63
CA ASP A 378 1.56 11.24 -2.31
C ASP A 378 2.40 10.72 -3.50
N PRO A 379 2.74 9.41 -3.54
CA PRO A 379 3.58 8.83 -4.57
C PRO A 379 3.12 9.05 -6.00
N ILE A 380 1.81 9.24 -6.21
CA ILE A 380 1.22 9.40 -7.54
C ILE A 380 1.74 10.63 -8.29
N TYR A 381 2.24 11.64 -7.56
CA TYR A 381 2.74 12.88 -8.15
C TYR A 381 4.23 12.83 -8.50
N GLN A 382 4.94 11.78 -8.08
CA GLN A 382 6.38 11.61 -8.35
C GLN A 382 6.78 10.16 -8.67
N PRO A 383 6.00 9.40 -9.48
CA PRO A 383 6.21 7.97 -9.68
C PRO A 383 7.58 7.65 -10.29
N TRP A 384 8.14 8.55 -11.11
CA TRP A 384 9.44 8.38 -11.78
C TRP A 384 10.63 8.29 -10.81
N ARG A 385 10.48 8.74 -9.56
CA ARG A 385 11.55 8.67 -8.54
C ARG A 385 11.74 7.27 -7.96
N PHE A 386 10.76 6.39 -8.14
CA PHE A 386 10.78 5.09 -7.47
C PHE A 386 11.25 3.97 -8.40
N ASN A 387 12.24 3.20 -7.94
CA ASN A 387 12.76 2.01 -8.62
C ASN A 387 12.73 0.74 -7.73
N HIS A 388 12.39 0.90 -6.44
CA HIS A 388 12.31 -0.19 -5.48
C HIS A 388 11.08 -1.06 -5.74
N THR A 389 11.15 -2.34 -5.38
CA THR A 389 9.99 -3.24 -5.49
C THR A 389 9.01 -2.98 -4.35
N VAL A 390 7.72 -2.95 -4.63
CA VAL A 390 6.68 -2.72 -3.62
C VAL A 390 5.94 -4.02 -3.35
N LEU A 391 5.76 -4.38 -2.08
CA LEU A 391 4.75 -5.34 -1.64
C LEU A 391 3.68 -4.58 -0.87
N MET A 392 2.54 -4.36 -1.49
CA MET A 392 1.42 -3.68 -0.86
C MET A 392 0.52 -4.71 -0.17
N LEU A 393 0.54 -4.68 1.16
CA LEU A 393 -0.28 -5.57 1.97
C LEU A 393 -1.55 -4.82 2.39
N ARG A 394 -2.70 -5.40 2.06
CA ARG A 394 -4.01 -4.78 2.32
C ARG A 394 -4.92 -5.74 3.07
N ALA A 395 -5.70 -5.21 3.99
CA ALA A 395 -6.82 -5.93 4.56
C ALA A 395 -8.01 -5.90 3.58
N GLY A 396 -8.55 -7.08 3.22
CA GLY A 396 -9.58 -7.21 2.19
C GLY A 396 -10.93 -6.59 2.57
N ASN A 397 -11.18 -6.44 3.87
CA ASN A 397 -12.41 -5.89 4.43
C ASN A 397 -12.17 -4.71 5.39
N ASP A 398 -11.08 -3.98 5.16
CA ASP A 398 -10.60 -2.86 5.96
C ASP A 398 -11.60 -1.68 6.00
N GLU A 399 -11.65 -1.00 7.13
CA GLU A 399 -12.32 0.28 7.31
C GLU A 399 -11.59 1.48 6.66
N ALA A 400 -10.28 1.43 6.44
CA ALA A 400 -9.51 2.56 5.90
C ALA A 400 -9.66 2.70 4.38
N SER A 401 -9.65 1.58 3.63
CA SER A 401 -9.61 1.55 2.17
C SER A 401 -10.75 0.73 1.56
N VAL A 402 -11.25 1.17 0.40
CA VAL A 402 -12.21 0.36 -0.38
C VAL A 402 -11.47 -0.70 -1.21
N PRO A 403 -12.09 -1.88 -1.50
CA PRO A 403 -11.38 -2.97 -2.16
C PRO A 403 -10.80 -2.61 -3.53
N ASP A 404 -11.46 -1.74 -4.30
CA ASP A 404 -11.06 -1.27 -5.63
C ASP A 404 -10.27 0.05 -5.63
N ALA A 405 -9.66 0.43 -4.50
CA ALA A 405 -8.84 1.64 -4.40
C ALA A 405 -7.61 1.64 -5.34
N THR A 406 -7.13 0.46 -5.75
CA THR A 406 -6.01 0.34 -6.71
C THR A 406 -6.31 0.97 -8.07
N TYR A 407 -7.58 1.06 -8.47
CA TYR A 407 -7.97 1.67 -9.76
C TYR A 407 -7.52 3.12 -9.87
N ASP A 408 -7.33 3.79 -8.74
CA ASP A 408 -7.00 5.21 -8.71
C ASP A 408 -5.51 5.47 -8.96
N PHE A 409 -4.64 4.47 -8.85
CA PHE A 409 -3.18 4.66 -8.95
C PHE A 409 -2.40 3.58 -9.72
N PHE A 410 -2.85 2.32 -9.76
CA PHE A 410 -2.00 1.19 -10.15
C PHE A 410 -1.35 1.37 -11.53
N GLU A 411 -2.14 1.67 -12.57
CA GLU A 411 -1.64 1.91 -13.94
C GLU A 411 -0.85 3.22 -14.12
N LYS A 412 -0.94 4.14 -13.15
CA LYS A 412 -0.27 5.45 -13.17
C LYS A 412 1.11 5.42 -12.53
N MET A 413 1.45 4.34 -11.82
CA MET A 413 2.78 4.17 -11.23
C MET A 413 3.84 3.91 -12.30
N ASN A 414 5.10 4.03 -11.92
CA ASN A 414 6.22 3.84 -12.84
C ASN A 414 6.21 2.39 -13.35
N LYS A 415 6.11 2.21 -14.67
CA LYS A 415 6.12 0.90 -15.33
C LYS A 415 7.39 0.07 -15.07
N LYS A 416 8.49 0.71 -14.63
CA LYS A 416 9.72 0.02 -14.22
C LYS A 416 9.66 -0.51 -12.78
N GLN A 417 8.75 0.01 -11.97
CA GLN A 417 8.54 -0.40 -10.60
C GLN A 417 7.73 -1.70 -10.57
N LYS A 418 8.23 -2.72 -9.87
CA LYS A 418 7.47 -3.95 -9.65
C LYS A 418 6.59 -3.79 -8.42
N ILE A 419 5.27 -3.92 -8.59
CA ILE A 419 4.30 -3.82 -7.51
C ILE A 419 3.60 -5.17 -7.36
N TYR A 420 3.76 -5.78 -6.20
CA TYR A 420 3.05 -6.98 -5.79
C TYR A 420 1.93 -6.57 -4.84
N LEU A 421 0.72 -7.06 -5.09
CA LEU A 421 -0.41 -6.86 -4.18
C LEU A 421 -0.61 -8.12 -3.35
N ARG A 422 -1.05 -7.94 -2.11
CA ARG A 422 -1.58 -9.00 -1.26
C ARG A 422 -2.81 -8.46 -0.54
N SER A 423 -3.98 -8.74 -1.07
CA SER A 423 -5.23 -8.54 -0.35
C SER A 423 -5.51 -9.75 0.53
N LEU A 424 -5.65 -9.56 1.85
CA LEU A 424 -5.98 -10.63 2.79
C LEU A 424 -7.50 -10.74 2.96
N PRO A 425 -8.13 -11.86 2.55
CA PRO A 425 -9.56 -12.04 2.73
C PRO A 425 -9.92 -12.08 4.22
N ASN A 426 -11.01 -11.42 4.60
CA ASN A 426 -11.53 -11.41 5.97
C ASN A 426 -10.52 -10.87 7.00
N SER A 427 -9.74 -9.87 6.62
CA SER A 427 -8.86 -9.14 7.53
C SER A 427 -9.45 -7.77 7.82
N LEU A 428 -9.29 -7.31 9.07
CA LEU A 428 -9.50 -5.94 9.52
C LEU A 428 -8.18 -5.16 9.46
N HIS A 429 -8.19 -3.90 9.91
CA HIS A 429 -7.03 -3.00 9.98
C HIS A 429 -6.00 -3.39 11.06
N GLU A 430 -5.48 -4.61 10.97
CA GLU A 430 -4.52 -5.18 11.92
C GLU A 430 -3.50 -6.09 11.22
N ILE A 431 -2.34 -6.25 11.83
CA ILE A 431 -1.29 -7.15 11.37
C ILE A 431 -1.52 -8.54 11.99
N ASP A 432 -1.71 -9.55 11.15
CA ASP A 432 -1.86 -10.95 11.60
C ASP A 432 -0.73 -11.87 11.10
N GLU A 433 -0.81 -13.16 11.42
CA GLU A 433 0.18 -14.16 11.00
C GLU A 433 0.31 -14.31 9.46
N ARG A 434 -0.79 -14.12 8.72
CA ARG A 434 -0.81 -14.24 7.26
C ARG A 434 -0.03 -13.10 6.60
N PHE A 435 -0.06 -11.89 7.19
CA PHE A 435 0.83 -10.79 6.80
C PHE A 435 2.29 -11.19 6.96
N ARG A 436 2.67 -11.67 8.15
CA ARG A 436 4.06 -12.02 8.51
C ARG A 436 4.67 -13.06 7.56
N ASN A 437 3.92 -14.12 7.27
CA ASN A 437 4.38 -15.17 6.35
C ASN A 437 4.60 -14.64 4.92
N THR A 438 3.74 -13.74 4.45
CA THR A 438 3.89 -13.11 3.13
C THR A 438 5.13 -12.21 3.07
N ILE A 439 5.38 -11.43 4.14
CA ILE A 439 6.53 -10.52 4.23
C ILE A 439 7.84 -11.29 4.18
N GLU A 440 7.97 -12.38 4.95
CA GLU A 440 9.18 -13.20 4.97
C GLU A 440 9.46 -13.82 3.59
N GLY A 441 8.45 -14.45 2.99
CA GLY A 441 8.58 -15.06 1.66
C GLY A 441 9.01 -14.03 0.60
N PHE A 442 8.43 -12.83 0.63
CA PHE A 442 8.79 -11.74 -0.27
C PHE A 442 10.21 -11.20 0.00
N TYR A 443 10.56 -10.93 1.25
CA TYR A 443 11.88 -10.40 1.62
C TYR A 443 13.01 -11.31 1.11
N VAL A 444 12.89 -12.61 1.38
CA VAL A 444 13.88 -13.61 0.98
C VAL A 444 13.98 -13.70 -0.53
N ALA A 445 12.84 -13.75 -1.23
CA ALA A 445 12.81 -13.80 -2.69
C ALA A 445 13.38 -12.54 -3.35
N GLN A 446 13.19 -11.38 -2.73
CA GLN A 446 13.63 -10.08 -3.25
C GLN A 446 15.10 -9.78 -2.95
N ARG A 447 15.65 -10.28 -1.83
CA ARG A 447 16.99 -9.94 -1.36
C ARG A 447 18.02 -11.04 -1.51
N SER A 448 17.62 -12.30 -1.68
CA SER A 448 18.56 -13.40 -1.88
C SER A 448 19.40 -13.21 -3.16
N GLN A 449 20.72 -13.27 -3.00
CA GLN A 449 21.68 -13.09 -4.09
C GLN A 449 21.71 -14.26 -5.08
N ASN A 450 21.39 -15.48 -4.64
CA ASN A 450 21.42 -16.68 -5.49
C ASN A 450 20.17 -16.93 -6.33
N LYS A 451 19.10 -16.16 -6.10
CA LYS A 451 17.82 -16.24 -6.82
C LYS A 451 17.21 -17.65 -6.91
N GLU A 452 17.41 -18.50 -5.90
CA GLU A 452 16.84 -19.86 -5.87
C GLU A 452 15.31 -19.87 -5.82
N SER A 453 14.71 -18.83 -5.22
CA SER A 453 13.25 -18.65 -5.14
C SER A 453 12.88 -17.23 -5.57
N PRO A 454 13.07 -16.87 -6.85
CA PRO A 454 12.93 -15.50 -7.31
C PRO A 454 11.45 -15.10 -7.31
N LEU A 455 11.17 -13.81 -7.13
CA LEU A 455 9.79 -13.33 -7.26
C LEU A 455 9.20 -13.70 -8.64
N PRO A 456 7.94 -14.18 -8.71
CA PRO A 456 7.28 -14.45 -9.99
C PRO A 456 7.05 -13.15 -10.74
N ASN A 457 7.28 -13.13 -12.05
CA ASN A 457 6.81 -12.02 -12.88
C ASN A 457 5.31 -12.20 -13.09
N LEU A 458 4.51 -11.34 -12.46
CA LEU A 458 3.06 -11.32 -12.57
C LEU A 458 2.63 -10.18 -13.50
N ASN A 459 1.67 -10.47 -14.37
CA ASN A 459 1.00 -9.45 -15.17
C ASN A 459 -0.47 -9.81 -15.29
N TRP A 460 -1.35 -8.83 -15.10
CA TRP A 460 -2.79 -9.05 -15.26
C TRP A 460 -3.45 -7.93 -16.03
N THR A 461 -4.59 -8.27 -16.64
CA THR A 461 -5.54 -7.32 -17.19
C THR A 461 -6.84 -7.40 -16.41
N LEU A 462 -7.43 -6.25 -16.17
CA LEU A 462 -8.70 -6.10 -15.47
C LEU A 462 -9.73 -5.45 -16.39
N VAL A 463 -10.85 -6.13 -16.60
CA VAL A 463 -12.05 -5.54 -17.20
C VAL A 463 -13.06 -5.35 -16.08
N ALA A 464 -13.47 -4.11 -15.83
CA ALA A 464 -14.47 -3.75 -14.82
C ALA A 464 -15.41 -2.70 -15.41
N THR A 465 -16.53 -3.14 -16.01
CA THR A 465 -17.60 -2.25 -16.49
C THR A 465 -18.92 -2.58 -15.81
N ASP A 466 -20.00 -1.90 -16.21
CA ASP A 466 -21.35 -2.20 -15.72
C ASP A 466 -21.94 -3.47 -16.36
N GLU A 467 -21.37 -3.92 -17.49
CA GLU A 467 -21.85 -5.01 -18.32
C GLU A 467 -20.86 -6.18 -18.41
N GLN A 468 -19.57 -5.90 -18.34
CA GLN A 468 -18.49 -6.86 -18.56
C GLN A 468 -17.53 -6.85 -17.38
N ASN A 469 -17.02 -8.03 -17.05
CA ASN A 469 -16.00 -8.16 -16.04
C ASN A 469 -15.09 -9.35 -16.28
N GLU A 470 -13.81 -9.14 -16.01
CA GLU A 470 -12.81 -10.19 -16.13
C GLU A 470 -11.51 -9.82 -15.42
N ILE A 471 -10.86 -10.81 -14.82
CA ILE A 471 -9.44 -10.77 -14.47
C ILE A 471 -8.75 -11.84 -15.31
N VAL A 472 -7.68 -11.47 -16.03
CA VAL A 472 -6.75 -12.43 -16.64
C VAL A 472 -5.38 -12.17 -16.05
N VAL A 473 -4.82 -13.13 -15.31
CA VAL A 473 -3.48 -13.04 -14.71
C VAL A 473 -2.56 -14.08 -15.32
N SER A 474 -1.32 -13.68 -15.59
CA SER A 474 -0.26 -14.51 -16.12
C SER A 474 0.96 -14.50 -15.21
N SER A 475 1.66 -15.63 -15.13
CA SER A 475 2.91 -15.77 -14.41
C SER A 475 3.94 -16.58 -15.21
N ASP A 476 5.21 -16.22 -15.09
CA ASP A 476 6.34 -16.99 -15.62
C ASP A 476 6.73 -18.18 -14.73
N ARG A 477 6.19 -18.26 -13.51
CA ARG A 477 6.33 -19.38 -12.58
C ARG A 477 4.99 -20.07 -12.43
N ARG A 478 5.01 -21.39 -12.22
CA ARG A 478 3.78 -22.14 -11.90
C ARG A 478 3.41 -21.89 -10.42
N PRO A 479 2.23 -21.35 -10.12
CA PRO A 479 1.71 -21.34 -8.75
C PRO A 479 1.48 -22.76 -8.25
N SER A 480 1.74 -23.02 -6.96
CA SER A 480 1.37 -24.26 -6.28
C SER A 480 -0.13 -24.29 -5.95
N ARG A 481 -0.76 -23.13 -5.80
CA ARG A 481 -2.20 -22.99 -5.58
C ARG A 481 -2.70 -21.70 -6.21
N VAL A 482 -3.90 -21.75 -6.78
CA VAL A 482 -4.65 -20.59 -7.26
C VAL A 482 -6.02 -20.60 -6.61
N THR A 483 -6.39 -19.49 -5.97
CA THR A 483 -7.66 -19.33 -5.27
C THR A 483 -8.36 -18.09 -5.81
N VAL A 484 -9.66 -18.19 -6.12
CA VAL A 484 -10.48 -17.00 -6.36
C VAL A 484 -11.28 -16.71 -5.11
N TRP A 485 -11.07 -15.52 -4.56
CA TRP A 485 -11.80 -15.02 -3.42
C TRP A 485 -12.90 -14.10 -3.92
N MET A 486 -14.11 -14.22 -3.36
CA MET A 486 -15.21 -13.34 -3.70
C MET A 486 -16.04 -12.95 -2.47
N SER A 487 -16.59 -11.73 -2.49
CA SER A 487 -17.47 -11.17 -1.47
C SER A 487 -18.62 -10.42 -2.12
N GLU A 488 -19.74 -10.31 -1.43
CA GLU A 488 -20.91 -9.54 -1.86
C GLU A 488 -21.34 -8.55 -0.80
N THR A 489 -21.77 -7.37 -1.24
CA THR A 489 -22.31 -6.34 -0.35
C THR A 489 -23.61 -6.82 0.28
N GLN A 490 -23.81 -6.49 1.56
CA GLN A 490 -25.06 -6.83 2.28
C GLN A 490 -26.11 -5.72 2.22
N ASN A 491 -25.75 -4.53 1.74
CA ASN A 491 -26.60 -3.35 1.75
C ASN A 491 -26.94 -2.89 0.32
N ARG A 492 -28.23 -2.88 0.01
CA ARG A 492 -28.72 -2.35 -1.26
C ARG A 492 -28.39 -0.85 -1.34
N ASN A 493 -27.72 -0.44 -2.42
CA ASN A 493 -27.27 0.92 -2.73
C ASN A 493 -25.99 1.40 -1.99
N LYS A 494 -25.27 0.51 -1.30
CA LYS A 494 -23.93 0.81 -0.80
C LYS A 494 -22.92 -0.24 -1.24
N LYS A 495 -21.83 0.23 -1.81
CA LYS A 495 -20.65 -0.56 -2.16
C LYS A 495 -19.74 -0.69 -0.92
N ASP A 496 -20.27 -1.32 0.14
CA ASP A 496 -19.60 -1.48 1.44
C ASP A 496 -19.27 -2.95 1.69
N PHE A 497 -17.98 -3.27 1.66
CA PHE A 497 -17.44 -4.62 1.87
C PHE A 497 -16.80 -4.79 3.25
N ARG A 498 -16.88 -3.80 4.15
CA ARG A 498 -16.25 -3.87 5.47
C ARG A 498 -16.89 -4.97 6.31
N LEU A 499 -16.09 -5.63 7.15
CA LEU A 499 -16.63 -6.59 8.14
C LEU A 499 -17.32 -5.88 9.31
N LEU A 500 -16.94 -4.63 9.60
CA LEU A 500 -17.49 -3.83 10.67
C LEU A 500 -17.99 -2.49 10.11
N LYS A 501 -19.07 -1.96 10.69
CA LYS A 501 -19.58 -0.61 10.42
C LYS A 501 -19.95 0.08 11.72
N LEU A 502 -20.06 1.39 11.68
CA LEU A 502 -20.62 2.20 12.75
C LEU A 502 -22.10 2.49 12.48
N ASP A 503 -22.96 2.18 13.44
CA ASP A 503 -24.36 2.59 13.45
C ASP A 503 -24.76 3.24 14.79
N LYS A 504 -26.06 3.48 14.99
CA LYS A 504 -26.58 4.16 16.20
C LYS A 504 -26.33 3.39 17.50
N ASP A 505 -26.12 2.08 17.41
CA ASP A 505 -25.94 1.18 18.54
C ASP A 505 -24.44 0.86 18.77
N GLY A 506 -23.55 1.41 17.93
CA GLY A 506 -22.10 1.26 18.02
C GLY A 506 -21.48 0.55 16.81
N VAL A 507 -20.36 -0.13 17.03
CA VAL A 507 -19.69 -0.94 16.00
C VAL A 507 -20.44 -2.26 15.82
N THR A 508 -20.92 -2.53 14.62
CA THR A 508 -21.76 -3.69 14.28
C THR A 508 -21.13 -4.49 13.15
N ALA A 509 -21.18 -5.83 13.25
CA ALA A 509 -20.67 -6.73 12.23
C ALA A 509 -21.54 -6.72 10.95
N GLN A 510 -20.89 -6.91 9.80
CA GLN A 510 -21.47 -7.11 8.49
C GLN A 510 -21.04 -8.46 7.94
N ASN A 511 -21.92 -9.13 7.20
CA ASN A 511 -21.63 -10.44 6.60
C ASN A 511 -20.97 -10.33 5.20
N SER A 512 -20.09 -9.35 4.99
CA SER A 512 -19.40 -9.12 3.71
C SER A 512 -18.11 -9.94 3.58
N GLN A 513 -18.10 -11.18 4.06
CA GLN A 513 -16.91 -12.03 4.09
C GLN A 513 -16.47 -12.45 2.68
N TYR A 514 -15.17 -12.48 2.43
CA TYR A 514 -14.60 -13.15 1.27
C TYR A 514 -14.59 -14.65 1.48
N LEU A 515 -15.29 -15.37 0.60
CA LEU A 515 -15.31 -16.82 0.58
C LEU A 515 -14.50 -17.33 -0.61
N PRO A 516 -13.78 -18.45 -0.46
CA PRO A 516 -13.15 -19.08 -1.60
C PRO A 516 -14.26 -19.61 -2.51
N PHE A 517 -14.16 -19.29 -3.81
CA PHE A 517 -15.09 -19.82 -4.79
C PHE A 517 -14.89 -21.34 -4.88
N LYS A 518 -15.98 -22.10 -4.61
CA LYS A 518 -15.92 -23.55 -4.39
C LYS A 518 -15.87 -24.37 -5.68
N GLU A 519 -16.32 -23.80 -6.78
CA GLU A 519 -16.15 -24.39 -8.10
C GLU A 519 -14.87 -23.83 -8.70
N PRO A 520 -14.00 -24.60 -9.36
CA PRO A 520 -12.89 -24.01 -10.08
C PRO A 520 -13.48 -22.99 -11.06
N PRO A 521 -13.10 -21.69 -10.98
CA PRO A 521 -13.64 -20.66 -11.85
C PRO A 521 -13.24 -21.05 -13.25
N HIS A 522 -14.18 -21.57 -14.06
CA HIS A 522 -13.92 -22.20 -15.37
C HIS A 522 -12.44 -22.21 -15.70
N LEU A 523 -11.70 -23.11 -15.04
CA LEU A 523 -10.29 -23.31 -15.33
C LEU A 523 -10.38 -24.01 -16.67
N GLU A 524 -10.61 -23.25 -17.74
CA GLU A 524 -10.24 -23.71 -19.06
C GLU A 524 -8.78 -24.07 -18.88
N ASP A 525 -8.54 -25.38 -18.86
CA ASP A 525 -7.24 -25.97 -19.04
C ASP A 525 -6.50 -25.08 -20.00
N ILE A 526 -5.40 -24.53 -19.50
CA ILE A 526 -4.28 -23.97 -20.24
C ILE A 526 -4.58 -24.01 -21.74
N SER A 527 -4.98 -22.89 -22.33
CA SER A 527 -4.98 -22.79 -23.78
C SER A 527 -3.53 -22.81 -24.26
N PHE A 528 -2.95 -24.01 -24.34
CA PHE A 528 -1.90 -24.30 -25.27
C PHE A 528 -2.56 -24.28 -26.64
N ASP A 529 -2.61 -23.11 -27.28
CA ASP A 529 -2.85 -23.03 -28.72
C ASP A 529 -1.66 -23.68 -29.44
N PHE A 530 -1.69 -25.01 -29.55
CA PHE A 530 -0.72 -25.79 -30.33
C PHE A 530 -0.93 -25.64 -31.84
N ALA A 531 -1.96 -24.92 -32.30
CA ALA A 531 -2.35 -24.89 -33.70
C ALA A 531 -1.85 -23.65 -34.47
N ARG A 532 -1.41 -22.57 -33.81
CA ARG A 532 -0.97 -21.36 -34.52
C ARG A 532 0.49 -20.92 -34.40
N PHE A 533 1.29 -21.53 -33.51
CA PHE A 533 2.69 -21.15 -33.33
C PHE A 533 3.69 -22.29 -33.60
N ARG A 534 3.62 -22.89 -34.79
CA ARG A 534 4.78 -23.58 -35.38
C ARG A 534 5.49 -22.66 -36.37
N ARG A 535 6.32 -21.75 -35.86
CA ARG A 535 7.59 -21.28 -36.47
C ARG A 535 8.15 -20.08 -35.71
N GLN A 536 8.80 -20.36 -34.58
CA GLN A 536 10.05 -19.76 -34.08
C GLN A 536 10.11 -19.99 -32.56
N ALA A 537 11.11 -20.77 -32.15
CA ALA A 537 11.26 -21.26 -30.80
C ALA A 537 12.03 -20.26 -29.93
N THR A 538 11.32 -19.71 -28.94
CA THR A 538 11.84 -19.35 -27.61
C THR A 538 10.65 -19.47 -26.65
N TYR A 539 10.37 -20.69 -26.17
CA TYR A 539 9.24 -20.93 -25.26
C TYR A 539 9.61 -20.46 -23.84
N SER A 540 9.13 -19.30 -23.40
CA SER A 540 8.85 -19.08 -21.98
C SER A 540 7.40 -19.54 -21.74
N GLN A 541 7.21 -20.62 -20.98
CA GLN A 541 5.86 -21.04 -20.58
C GLN A 541 5.27 -19.97 -19.65
N LEU A 542 4.18 -19.32 -20.07
CA LEU A 542 3.39 -18.42 -19.24
C LEU A 542 2.15 -19.18 -18.75
N TYR A 543 1.93 -19.19 -17.44
CA TYR A 543 0.75 -19.78 -16.80
C TYR A 543 -0.33 -18.71 -16.67
N THR A 544 -1.47 -18.91 -17.32
CA THR A 544 -2.56 -17.92 -17.36
C THR A 544 -3.80 -18.44 -16.64
N TYR A 545 -4.42 -17.58 -15.83
CA TYR A 545 -5.64 -17.86 -15.07
C TYR A 545 -6.66 -16.75 -15.32
N ARG A 546 -7.94 -17.11 -15.41
CA ARG A 546 -9.04 -16.19 -15.71
C ARG A 546 -10.14 -16.33 -14.66
N ALA A 547 -10.75 -15.21 -14.28
CA ALA A 547 -11.94 -15.19 -13.45
C ALA A 547 -12.92 -14.13 -13.94
N SER A 548 -14.20 -14.50 -14.05
CA SER A 548 -15.31 -13.59 -14.32
C SER A 548 -16.56 -14.12 -13.60
N PHE A 549 -17.51 -13.23 -13.32
CA PHE A 549 -18.73 -13.58 -12.60
C PHE A 549 -19.95 -12.94 -13.25
N GLU A 550 -21.12 -13.56 -13.05
CA GLU A 550 -22.38 -12.89 -13.32
C GLU A 550 -22.54 -11.65 -12.44
N LEU A 551 -23.09 -10.59 -13.04
CA LEU A 551 -23.41 -9.34 -12.34
C LEU A 551 -24.39 -9.62 -11.20
N PRO A 552 -24.17 -9.03 -10.01
CA PRO A 552 -25.09 -9.18 -8.90
C PRO A 552 -26.43 -8.47 -9.18
N PRO A 553 -27.50 -8.75 -8.41
CA PRO A 553 -28.77 -8.07 -8.54
C PRO A 553 -28.65 -6.54 -8.41
N THR A 554 -29.57 -5.81 -9.03
CA THR A 554 -29.53 -4.34 -9.05
C THR A 554 -29.49 -3.72 -7.65
N GLY A 555 -28.45 -2.92 -7.43
CA GLY A 555 -28.18 -2.25 -6.15
C GLY A 555 -27.24 -3.01 -5.24
N PHE A 556 -26.67 -4.14 -5.68
CA PHE A 556 -25.61 -4.85 -4.97
C PHE A 556 -24.31 -4.83 -5.79
N TRP A 557 -23.20 -5.11 -5.12
CA TRP A 557 -21.88 -5.26 -5.72
C TRP A 557 -21.25 -6.59 -5.28
N LYS A 558 -20.41 -7.12 -6.16
CA LYS A 558 -19.58 -8.30 -5.93
C LYS A 558 -18.12 -7.90 -6.12
N ALA A 559 -17.29 -8.22 -5.15
CA ALA A 559 -15.84 -8.04 -5.21
C ALA A 559 -15.18 -9.40 -5.40
N TYR A 560 -14.16 -9.50 -6.25
CA TYR A 560 -13.37 -10.72 -6.37
C TYR A 560 -11.93 -10.45 -6.82
N PHE A 561 -11.00 -11.34 -6.45
CA PHE A 561 -9.61 -11.30 -6.89
C PHE A 561 -9.03 -12.71 -7.01
N ILE A 562 -7.95 -12.84 -7.78
CA ILE A 562 -7.21 -14.10 -7.93
C ILE A 562 -5.98 -14.05 -7.01
N GLU A 563 -5.84 -15.03 -6.13
CA GLU A 563 -4.68 -15.27 -5.28
C GLU A 563 -3.82 -16.39 -5.89
N LEU A 564 -2.53 -16.14 -6.02
CA LEU A 564 -1.54 -17.08 -6.51
C LEU A 564 -0.51 -17.33 -5.42
N GLU A 565 -0.34 -18.59 -5.06
CA GLU A 565 0.69 -19.03 -4.11
C GLU A 565 1.81 -19.75 -4.85
N PHE A 566 3.04 -19.45 -4.48
CA PHE A 566 4.25 -20.06 -5.00
C PHE A 566 5.07 -20.63 -3.86
N VAL A 567 5.72 -21.76 -4.13
CA VAL A 567 6.70 -22.33 -3.20
C VAL A 567 7.85 -21.34 -3.04
N GLY A 568 8.04 -20.90 -1.80
CA GLY A 568 9.18 -20.08 -1.38
C GLY A 568 10.28 -20.92 -0.72
N ARG A 569 11.44 -20.32 -0.43
CA ARG A 569 12.55 -21.02 0.24
C ARG A 569 12.26 -21.35 1.71
N TRP A 570 11.60 -20.43 2.43
CA TRP A 570 11.27 -20.58 3.85
C TRP A 570 9.79 -20.40 4.12
N SER A 571 9.19 -19.35 3.56
CA SER A 571 7.76 -19.08 3.62
C SER A 571 7.19 -18.99 2.21
N SER A 572 5.94 -19.40 2.02
CA SER A 572 5.23 -19.27 0.74
C SER A 572 5.24 -17.81 0.26
N GLN A 573 5.39 -17.63 -1.05
CA GLN A 573 5.19 -16.34 -1.69
C GLN A 573 3.73 -16.28 -2.15
N ILE A 574 2.94 -15.36 -1.61
CA ILE A 574 1.52 -15.25 -1.92
C ILE A 574 1.22 -13.85 -2.44
N TYR A 575 0.61 -13.76 -3.62
CA TYR A 575 0.27 -12.51 -4.27
C TYR A 575 -1.16 -12.56 -4.79
N THR A 576 -1.79 -11.40 -4.91
CA THR A 576 -3.11 -11.25 -5.49
C THR A 576 -3.08 -10.32 -6.70
N THR A 577 -4.07 -10.44 -7.57
CA THR A 577 -4.41 -9.37 -8.52
C THR A 577 -5.03 -8.17 -7.77
N GLU A 578 -5.32 -7.10 -8.50
CA GLU A 578 -6.29 -6.11 -8.04
C GLU A 578 -7.67 -6.75 -7.77
N THR A 579 -8.46 -6.13 -6.90
CA THR A 579 -9.84 -6.55 -6.66
C THR A 579 -10.74 -6.01 -7.75
N ASN A 580 -11.40 -6.90 -8.50
CA ASN A 580 -12.47 -6.53 -9.42
C ASN A 580 -13.77 -6.31 -8.64
N VAL A 581 -14.40 -5.14 -8.78
CA VAL A 581 -15.69 -4.84 -8.14
C VAL A 581 -16.73 -4.56 -9.21
N ILE A 582 -17.77 -5.40 -9.23
CA ILE A 582 -18.79 -5.42 -10.28
C ILE A 582 -20.19 -5.16 -9.69
N PRO A 583 -21.05 -4.38 -10.36
CA PRO A 583 -20.74 -3.53 -11.51
C PRO A 583 -19.79 -2.38 -11.13
N ALA A 584 -19.07 -1.82 -12.10
CA ALA A 584 -18.05 -0.79 -11.85
C ALA A 584 -18.63 0.56 -11.37
N ARG A 585 -19.93 0.82 -11.63
CA ARG A 585 -20.60 2.03 -11.16
C ARG A 585 -20.50 2.24 -9.66
N LEU A 586 -20.30 3.50 -9.30
CA LEU A 586 -20.40 3.97 -7.93
C LEU A 586 -21.84 4.40 -7.62
N PRO A 587 -22.42 3.96 -6.49
CA PRO A 587 -23.82 4.25 -6.17
C PRO A 587 -24.13 5.73 -5.97
N TRP A 588 -23.12 6.52 -5.59
CA TRP A 588 -23.28 7.93 -5.29
C TRP A 588 -22.43 8.79 -6.21
N ARG A 589 -22.98 9.97 -6.56
CA ARG A 589 -22.23 10.99 -7.29
C ARG A 589 -21.19 11.61 -6.36
N GLY A 590 -19.99 11.82 -6.88
CA GLY A 590 -18.99 12.65 -6.21
C GLY A 590 -19.21 14.11 -6.53
N CYS A 591 -18.59 14.98 -5.74
CA CYS A 591 -18.58 16.41 -6.03
C CYS A 591 -17.59 16.76 -7.16
N TRP A 592 -16.62 15.88 -7.44
CA TRP A 592 -15.49 16.16 -8.34
C TRP A 592 -15.73 15.83 -9.82
N GLN A 593 -16.65 14.91 -10.15
CA GLN A 593 -16.85 14.42 -11.53
C GLN A 593 -17.30 15.49 -12.56
N PHE A 594 -17.66 16.69 -12.13
CA PHE A 594 -18.10 17.78 -13.02
C PHE A 594 -16.98 18.77 -13.43
N GLN A 595 -15.73 18.61 -12.96
CA GLN A 595 -14.68 19.64 -13.06
C GLN A 595 -13.69 19.47 -14.24
N ARG A 596 -14.16 19.10 -15.44
CA ARG A 596 -13.29 18.89 -16.64
C ARG A 596 -12.77 20.17 -17.33
N LYS A 597 -12.85 21.35 -16.72
CA LYS A 597 -12.27 22.57 -17.33
C LYS A 597 -11.27 23.24 -16.39
N LYS A 598 -10.07 23.47 -16.94
CA LYS A 598 -8.89 24.06 -16.30
C LYS A 598 -9.26 25.34 -15.52
N HIS A 599 -8.87 25.34 -14.25
CA HIS A 599 -9.04 26.41 -13.26
C HIS A 599 -10.48 26.59 -12.76
N PHE A 600 -10.63 26.67 -11.43
CA PHE A 600 -11.85 26.78 -10.62
C PHE A 600 -12.41 25.45 -10.08
N TYR A 601 -11.94 25.12 -8.87
CA TYR A 601 -12.38 24.02 -8.00
C TYR A 601 -13.57 24.46 -7.13
N ASP A 602 -14.72 24.74 -7.75
CA ASP A 602 -15.93 25.07 -6.97
C ASP A 602 -16.86 23.85 -6.91
N CYS A 603 -16.96 23.25 -5.72
CA CYS A 603 -17.95 22.24 -5.39
C CYS A 603 -19.10 22.94 -4.67
N GLU A 604 -20.16 23.34 -5.39
CA GLU A 604 -21.34 23.99 -4.79
C GLU A 604 -22.08 23.10 -3.76
N LYS A 605 -21.78 21.80 -3.70
CA LYS A 605 -22.32 20.87 -2.69
C LYS A 605 -21.19 20.30 -1.82
N LYS A 606 -21.27 20.58 -0.52
CA LYS A 606 -20.38 20.00 0.50
C LYS A 606 -20.67 18.51 0.69
N TYR A 607 -19.63 17.72 0.89
CA TYR A 607 -19.77 16.34 1.33
C TYR A 607 -20.51 16.31 2.68
N GLU A 608 -21.45 15.37 2.85
CA GLU A 608 -22.05 15.17 4.17
C GLU A 608 -21.01 14.61 5.13
N ARG A 609 -20.82 15.26 6.29
CA ARG A 609 -19.97 14.77 7.38
C ARG A 609 -20.66 13.63 8.13
N ARG A 610 -20.85 12.51 7.44
CA ARG A 610 -21.44 11.29 7.99
C ARG A 610 -20.37 10.21 8.05
N PHE A 611 -20.07 9.75 9.28
CA PHE A 611 -19.17 8.62 9.51
C PHE A 611 -19.97 7.33 9.67
N LEU A 612 -19.46 6.24 9.09
CA LEU A 612 -20.15 4.97 8.85
C LEU A 612 -19.35 3.76 9.28
#